data_AF-A0A7J4SQ67-F1
#
_entry.id   AF-A0A7J4SQ67-F1
#
_cell.length_a   1.000
_cell.length_b   1.000
_cell.length_c   1.000
_cell.angle_alpha   90.00
_cell.angle_beta   90.00
_cell.angle_gamma   90.00
#
_symmetry.space_group_name_H-M   'P 1'
#
loop_
_entity.id
_entity.type
_entity.pdbx_description
1 polymer ?
#
loop_
_entity_poly.entity_id
_entity_poly.type
_entity_poly.pdbx_seq_one_letter_code
_entity_poly.pdbx_strand_id
1 'polypeptide(L)'
;AARKAQAAIEKALGIPLTVDDDADDDGFSIDGADADCNDNDATVYPGADDPEGDGIDQNCDGIDGVDVSVTVTLMVHTDDSSVTAVSFKGAYGGWALESGTQDGMMWTLEITTNPGTYDWGAEDQGANWLGTHCEDVDGTTSDDGSNCEFTVAADGTVTGQTKLHYMAAM
;
A
#
# COMPACT_ATOMS: atom_id res chain seq x y z
N ALA A 1 -29.18 22.01 -1.67
CA ALA A 1 -30.64 22.01 -1.40
C ALA A 1 -31.44 22.85 -2.40
N ALA A 2 -31.09 24.13 -2.64
CA ALA A 2 -31.80 25.00 -3.59
C ALA A 2 -31.67 24.54 -5.07
N ARG A 3 -30.49 24.05 -5.48
CA ARG A 3 -30.23 23.55 -6.86
C ARG A 3 -31.07 22.31 -7.23
N LYS A 4 -31.19 21.33 -6.31
CA LYS A 4 -32.04 20.12 -6.50
C LYS A 4 -33.54 20.46 -6.68
N ALA A 5 -34.04 21.51 -6.02
CA ALA A 5 -35.42 21.95 -6.18
C ALA A 5 -35.66 22.60 -7.56
N GLN A 6 -34.64 23.27 -8.12
CA GLN A 6 -34.73 23.92 -9.43
C GLN A 6 -34.72 22.89 -10.57
N ALA A 7 -33.84 21.88 -10.54
CA ALA A 7 -33.84 20.77 -11.50
C ALA A 7 -35.19 20.02 -11.55
N ALA A 8 -35.79 19.77 -10.37
CA ALA A 8 -37.08 19.07 -10.28
C ALA A 8 -38.24 19.87 -10.91
N ILE A 9 -38.18 21.21 -10.84
CA ILE A 9 -39.18 22.09 -11.45
C ILE A 9 -39.00 22.15 -12.98
N GLU A 10 -37.76 22.25 -13.46
CA GLU A 10 -37.44 22.30 -14.90
C GLU A 10 -37.87 21.01 -15.62
N LYS A 11 -37.60 19.85 -14.99
CA LYS A 11 -38.05 18.53 -15.48
C LYS A 11 -39.58 18.39 -15.50
N ALA A 12 -40.29 18.95 -14.52
CA ALA A 12 -41.75 18.92 -14.48
C ALA A 12 -42.41 19.86 -15.51
N LEU A 13 -41.70 20.91 -15.92
CA LEU A 13 -42.17 21.92 -16.88
C LEU A 13 -41.71 21.65 -18.32
N GLY A 14 -40.89 20.63 -18.56
CA GLY A 14 -40.40 20.27 -19.90
C GLY A 14 -39.48 21.32 -20.52
N ILE A 15 -38.80 22.09 -19.69
CA ILE A 15 -37.82 23.11 -20.08
C ILE A 15 -36.43 22.45 -20.09
N PRO A 16 -35.50 22.82 -20.99
CA PRO A 16 -34.11 22.37 -20.92
C PRO A 16 -33.54 22.62 -19.52
N LEU A 17 -32.97 21.57 -18.91
CA LEU A 17 -32.35 21.66 -17.59
C LEU A 17 -31.26 22.74 -17.62
N THR A 18 -31.31 23.68 -16.67
CA THR A 18 -30.25 24.68 -16.46
C THR A 18 -29.43 24.38 -15.21
N VAL A 19 -29.74 23.27 -14.54
CA VAL A 19 -28.92 22.73 -13.47
C VAL A 19 -27.73 22.04 -14.10
N ASP A 20 -26.60 22.72 -13.97
CA ASP A 20 -25.26 22.20 -14.14
C ASP A 20 -25.10 20.92 -13.31
N ASP A 21 -24.91 19.80 -13.98
CA ASP A 21 -24.66 18.49 -13.41
C ASP A 21 -23.16 18.18 -13.26
N ASP A 22 -22.31 19.13 -13.66
CA ASP A 22 -20.84 19.18 -13.62
C ASP A 22 -20.43 20.57 -13.09
N ALA A 23 -20.40 20.75 -11.78
CA ALA A 23 -20.28 22.08 -11.17
C ALA A 23 -18.84 22.64 -11.14
N ASP A 24 -17.84 21.83 -11.48
CA ASP A 24 -16.43 22.23 -11.58
C ASP A 24 -15.86 22.20 -13.01
N ASP A 25 -16.68 21.88 -14.02
CA ASP A 25 -16.39 21.89 -15.45
C ASP A 25 -15.27 20.90 -15.86
N ASP A 26 -15.19 19.72 -15.22
CA ASP A 26 -14.21 18.68 -15.57
C ASP A 26 -14.70 17.66 -16.61
N GLY A 27 -16.00 17.72 -16.95
CA GLY A 27 -16.64 16.88 -17.94
C GLY A 27 -17.29 15.61 -17.37
N PHE A 28 -17.28 15.43 -16.06
CA PHE A 28 -17.96 14.35 -15.34
C PHE A 28 -19.12 14.91 -14.52
N SER A 29 -20.18 14.11 -14.38
CA SER A 29 -21.35 14.52 -13.60
C SER A 29 -21.50 13.69 -12.34
N ILE A 30 -22.18 14.25 -11.33
CA ILE A 30 -22.43 13.59 -10.04
C ILE A 30 -23.27 12.30 -10.13
N ASP A 31 -23.86 12.00 -11.30
CA ASP A 31 -24.79 10.89 -11.52
C ASP A 31 -24.34 10.05 -12.74
N GLY A 32 -24.10 8.74 -12.57
CA GLY A 32 -23.71 7.89 -13.70
C GLY A 32 -22.99 6.62 -13.29
N ALA A 33 -22.46 5.89 -14.28
CA ALA A 33 -21.51 4.81 -14.05
C ALA A 33 -20.11 5.35 -13.76
N ASP A 34 -19.78 6.50 -14.33
CA ASP A 34 -18.56 7.28 -14.09
C ASP A 34 -18.95 8.56 -13.35
N ALA A 35 -19.59 8.39 -12.19
CA ALA A 35 -20.07 9.51 -11.40
C ALA A 35 -18.90 10.19 -10.69
N ASP A 36 -18.81 11.51 -10.76
CA ASP A 36 -17.86 12.28 -10.00
C ASP A 36 -18.19 12.23 -8.49
N CYS A 37 -17.17 11.94 -7.68
CA CYS A 37 -17.24 11.85 -6.23
C CYS A 37 -17.09 13.21 -5.54
N ASN A 38 -16.55 14.24 -6.22
CA ASN A 38 -16.39 15.59 -5.70
C ASN A 38 -16.64 16.70 -6.75
N ASP A 39 -17.93 16.96 -6.99
CA ASP A 39 -18.54 17.99 -7.86
C ASP A 39 -18.25 19.44 -7.43
N ASN A 40 -17.07 19.73 -6.91
CA ASN A 40 -16.56 21.06 -6.58
C ASN A 40 -15.03 21.17 -6.79
N ASP A 41 -14.36 20.14 -7.30
CA ASP A 41 -12.92 20.08 -7.54
C ASP A 41 -12.60 19.31 -8.83
N ALA A 42 -12.36 20.05 -9.92
CA ALA A 42 -12.03 19.51 -11.24
C ALA A 42 -10.73 18.67 -11.32
N THR A 43 -10.02 18.48 -10.21
CA THR A 43 -8.87 17.57 -10.12
C THR A 43 -9.24 16.19 -9.56
N VAL A 44 -10.48 16.03 -9.10
CA VAL A 44 -11.05 14.79 -8.58
C VAL A 44 -12.14 14.34 -9.55
N TYR A 45 -11.88 13.29 -10.32
CA TYR A 45 -12.82 12.76 -11.30
C TYR A 45 -12.51 11.29 -11.64
N PRO A 46 -13.48 10.54 -12.18
CA PRO A 46 -13.26 9.17 -12.64
C PRO A 46 -12.03 9.00 -13.54
N GLY A 47 -11.01 8.31 -13.02
CA GLY A 47 -9.75 8.06 -13.72
C GLY A 47 -8.72 9.19 -13.68
N ALA A 48 -8.84 10.14 -12.75
CA ALA A 48 -7.78 11.10 -12.43
C ALA A 48 -6.52 10.40 -11.87
N ASP A 49 -5.41 11.13 -11.82
CA ASP A 49 -4.22 10.68 -11.08
C ASP A 49 -4.55 10.70 -9.58
N ASP A 50 -4.25 9.60 -8.90
CA ASP A 50 -4.61 9.39 -7.49
C ASP A 50 -3.35 9.10 -6.65
N PRO A 51 -2.69 10.16 -6.14
CA PRO A 51 -1.49 10.06 -5.32
C PRO A 51 -1.76 9.36 -3.99
N GLU A 52 -0.85 8.49 -3.59
CA GLU A 52 -1.00 7.74 -2.34
C GLU A 52 -1.05 8.62 -1.08
N GLY A 53 -2.04 8.38 -0.23
CA GLY A 53 -2.00 8.69 1.20
C GLY A 53 -2.20 10.15 1.55
N ASP A 54 -2.81 10.94 0.66
CA ASP A 54 -3.28 12.28 0.99
C ASP A 54 -4.70 12.31 1.58
N GLY A 55 -5.36 11.14 1.66
CA GLY A 55 -6.68 10.96 2.26
C GLY A 55 -7.82 11.32 1.33
N ILE A 56 -7.53 11.54 0.05
CA ILE A 56 -8.48 11.89 -1.00
C ILE A 56 -8.54 10.70 -1.97
N ASP A 57 -9.71 10.46 -2.54
CA ASP A 57 -9.90 9.52 -3.64
C ASP A 57 -10.10 10.38 -4.88
N GLN A 58 -9.01 10.67 -5.60
CA GLN A 58 -9.03 11.60 -6.72
C GLN A 58 -9.65 10.95 -7.95
N ASN A 59 -9.56 9.63 -8.06
CA ASN A 59 -10.02 8.90 -9.25
C ASN A 59 -11.44 8.35 -9.13
N CYS A 60 -12.11 8.60 -8.00
CA CYS A 60 -13.48 8.19 -7.66
C CYS A 60 -13.75 6.69 -7.74
N ASP A 61 -12.75 5.84 -7.49
CA ASP A 61 -12.89 4.38 -7.50
C ASP A 61 -13.28 3.79 -6.12
N GLY A 62 -13.35 4.64 -5.09
CA GLY A 62 -13.66 4.30 -3.72
C GLY A 62 -12.43 4.00 -2.86
N ILE A 63 -11.23 4.23 -3.37
CA ILE A 63 -9.93 3.98 -2.73
C ILE A 63 -9.08 5.25 -2.88
N ASP A 64 -8.24 5.53 -1.88
CA ASP A 64 -7.17 6.53 -1.98
C ASP A 64 -5.91 5.82 -2.52
N GLY A 65 -5.69 5.93 -3.83
CA GLY A 65 -4.53 5.43 -4.57
C GLY A 65 -4.70 4.05 -5.22
N VAL A 66 -3.57 3.38 -5.49
CA VAL A 66 -3.53 2.07 -6.16
C VAL A 66 -3.66 0.92 -5.14
N ASP A 67 -4.85 0.32 -5.03
CA ASP A 67 -5.03 -0.99 -4.35
C ASP A 67 -4.62 -2.13 -5.30
N VAL A 68 -3.32 -2.28 -5.51
CA VAL A 68 -2.71 -3.52 -6.01
C VAL A 68 -2.12 -4.22 -4.80
N SER A 69 -2.95 -4.55 -3.80
CA SER A 69 -2.47 -5.27 -2.62
C SER A 69 -1.73 -6.54 -3.07
N VAL A 70 -0.42 -6.58 -2.85
CA VAL A 70 0.46 -7.71 -3.19
C VAL A 70 0.81 -8.46 -1.92
N THR A 71 0.73 -9.79 -1.98
CA THR A 71 1.28 -10.64 -0.92
C THR A 71 2.80 -10.75 -1.09
N VAL A 72 3.55 -10.30 -0.09
CA VAL A 72 5.01 -10.41 -0.04
C VAL A 72 5.39 -11.40 1.05
N THR A 73 6.31 -12.32 0.73
CA THR A 73 6.86 -13.28 1.69
C THR A 73 8.22 -12.80 2.17
N LEU A 74 8.31 -12.41 3.44
CA LEU A 74 9.55 -12.05 4.11
C LEU A 74 10.15 -13.27 4.79
N MET A 75 11.48 -13.41 4.72
CA MET A 75 12.18 -14.57 5.25
C MET A 75 13.35 -14.16 6.14
N VAL A 76 13.55 -14.85 7.25
CA VAL A 76 14.74 -14.72 8.09
C VAL A 76 15.37 -16.09 8.24
N HIS A 77 16.62 -16.22 7.80
CA HIS A 77 17.43 -17.41 8.01
C HIS A 77 18.30 -17.22 9.26
N THR A 78 18.15 -18.09 10.26
CA THR A 78 18.96 -18.04 11.49
C THR A 78 19.89 -19.25 11.55
N ASP A 79 21.20 -19.04 11.49
CA ASP A 79 22.20 -20.12 11.64
C ASP A 79 22.48 -20.49 13.12
N ASP A 80 21.64 -20.02 14.05
CA ASP A 80 21.75 -20.27 15.48
C ASP A 80 20.51 -20.95 16.04
N SER A 81 20.69 -22.21 16.47
CA SER A 81 19.65 -23.00 17.13
C SER A 81 19.15 -22.43 18.47
N SER A 82 19.81 -21.41 19.02
CA SER A 82 19.36 -20.69 20.21
C SER A 82 18.21 -19.72 19.91
N VAL A 83 18.03 -19.32 18.64
CA VAL A 83 16.89 -18.51 18.21
C VAL A 83 15.63 -19.36 18.19
N THR A 84 14.67 -18.99 19.03
CA THR A 84 13.42 -19.75 19.26
C THR A 84 12.17 -18.98 18.87
N ALA A 85 12.30 -17.70 18.56
CA ALA A 85 11.26 -16.89 17.96
C ALA A 85 11.89 -15.77 17.14
N VAL A 86 11.27 -15.44 16.01
CA VAL A 86 11.59 -14.28 15.20
C VAL A 86 10.33 -13.45 15.02
N SER A 87 10.43 -12.16 15.32
CA SER A 87 9.39 -11.18 15.08
C SER A 87 9.84 -10.20 14.00
N PHE A 88 9.08 -10.12 12.92
CA PHE A 88 9.28 -9.20 11.83
C PHE A 88 8.66 -7.85 12.15
N LYS A 89 9.20 -6.78 11.58
CA LYS A 89 8.61 -5.45 11.60
C LYS A 89 9.13 -4.63 10.43
N GLY A 90 8.34 -3.68 9.96
CA GLY A 90 8.76 -2.76 8.91
C GLY A 90 7.77 -1.62 8.70
N ALA A 91 8.11 -0.74 7.77
CA ALA A 91 7.29 0.40 7.37
C ALA A 91 5.88 -0.03 6.92
N TYR A 92 5.75 -1.21 6.30
CA TYR A 92 4.48 -1.79 5.86
C TYR A 92 3.45 -1.98 6.99
N GLY A 93 3.91 -2.17 8.23
CA GLY A 93 3.07 -2.40 9.41
C GLY A 93 3.24 -1.32 10.47
N GLY A 94 3.80 -0.15 10.11
CA GLY A 94 4.09 0.93 11.06
C GLY A 94 5.08 0.53 12.16
N TRP A 95 6.01 -0.38 11.86
CA TRP A 95 6.98 -0.96 12.80
C TRP A 95 6.37 -1.76 13.97
N ALA A 96 5.13 -2.24 13.82
CA ALA A 96 4.55 -3.21 14.74
C ALA A 96 5.23 -4.59 14.61
N LEU A 97 5.26 -5.37 15.70
CA LEU A 97 5.84 -6.70 15.74
C LEU A 97 4.86 -7.75 15.23
N GLU A 98 5.32 -8.57 14.29
CA GLU A 98 4.57 -9.68 13.71
C GLU A 98 5.35 -10.99 13.84
N SER A 99 4.73 -12.00 14.44
CA SER A 99 5.41 -13.28 14.70
C SER A 99 5.60 -14.08 13.40
N GLY A 100 6.84 -14.47 13.13
CA GLY A 100 7.17 -15.37 12.03
C GLY A 100 6.75 -16.80 12.30
N THR A 101 6.48 -17.55 11.22
CA THR A 101 6.28 -19.00 11.25
C THR A 101 7.60 -19.72 11.00
N GLN A 102 7.94 -20.70 11.84
CA GLN A 102 9.19 -21.45 11.72
C GLN A 102 9.06 -22.69 10.82
N ASP A 103 9.99 -22.86 9.89
CA ASP A 103 10.28 -24.11 9.19
C ASP A 103 11.80 -24.39 9.24
N GLY A 104 12.22 -25.24 10.20
CA GLY A 104 13.63 -25.47 10.48
C GLY A 104 14.34 -24.21 10.99
N MET A 105 15.36 -23.76 10.25
CA MET A 105 16.13 -22.52 10.53
C MET A 105 15.60 -21.30 9.77
N MET A 106 14.53 -21.50 8.98
CA MET A 106 13.86 -20.44 8.23
C MET A 106 12.63 -19.97 8.98
N TRP A 107 12.47 -18.66 9.06
CA TRP A 107 11.30 -17.99 9.59
C TRP A 107 10.64 -17.22 8.47
N THR A 108 9.32 -17.29 8.36
CA THR A 108 8.58 -16.69 7.26
C THR A 108 7.40 -15.87 7.77
N LEU A 109 7.17 -14.71 7.15
CA LEU A 109 5.97 -13.90 7.32
C LEU A 109 5.39 -13.54 5.95
N GLU A 110 4.09 -13.74 5.76
CA GLU A 110 3.35 -13.22 4.61
C GLU A 110 2.65 -11.92 5.01
N ILE A 111 2.97 -10.85 4.30
CA ILE A 111 2.34 -9.54 4.47
C ILE A 111 1.57 -9.18 3.21
N THR A 112 0.60 -8.27 3.33
CA THR A 112 -0.10 -7.70 2.18
C THR A 112 0.12 -6.20 2.18
N THR A 113 0.69 -5.67 1.09
CA THR A 113 1.06 -4.26 0.97
C THR A 113 0.68 -3.72 -0.39
N ASN A 114 0.42 -2.42 -0.46
CA ASN A 114 0.25 -1.72 -1.73
C ASN A 114 1.61 -1.52 -2.43
N PRO A 115 1.63 -1.03 -3.68
CA PRO A 115 2.85 -0.54 -4.29
C PRO A 115 3.56 0.48 -3.39
N GLY A 116 4.90 0.43 -3.37
CA GLY A 116 5.71 1.26 -2.48
C GLY A 116 7.04 0.61 -2.14
N THR A 117 7.91 1.38 -1.49
CA THR A 117 9.21 0.93 -0.99
C THR A 117 9.15 0.86 0.54
N TYR A 118 9.55 -0.28 1.10
CA TYR A 118 9.38 -0.57 2.52
C TYR A 118 10.67 -1.07 3.16
N ASP A 119 11.12 -0.33 4.18
CA ASP A 119 12.12 -0.79 5.13
C ASP A 119 11.54 -1.86 6.05
N TRP A 120 12.32 -2.89 6.35
CA TRP A 120 11.96 -3.94 7.28
C TRP A 120 13.18 -4.60 7.94
N GLY A 121 12.89 -5.38 8.96
CA GLY A 121 13.83 -6.35 9.51
C GLY A 121 13.16 -7.17 10.60
N ALA A 122 13.97 -7.73 11.49
CA ALA A 122 13.46 -8.66 12.49
C ALA A 122 14.26 -8.63 13.80
N GLU A 123 13.60 -9.05 14.87
CA GLU A 123 14.20 -9.26 16.18
C GLU A 123 13.97 -10.68 16.69
N ASP A 124 14.86 -11.15 17.56
CA ASP A 124 14.76 -12.45 18.22
C ASP A 124 13.82 -12.43 19.44
N GLN A 125 13.68 -13.57 20.11
CA GLN A 125 12.93 -13.72 21.37
C GLN A 125 13.35 -12.75 22.51
N GLY A 126 14.54 -12.17 22.43
CA GLY A 126 15.12 -11.23 23.39
C GLY A 126 14.98 -9.76 22.97
N ALA A 127 14.27 -9.48 21.88
CA ALA A 127 14.23 -8.18 21.22
C ALA A 127 15.61 -7.69 20.74
N ASN A 128 16.53 -8.61 20.47
CA ASN A 128 17.79 -8.31 19.81
C ASN A 128 17.55 -8.20 18.32
N TRP A 129 18.03 -7.13 17.70
CA TRP A 129 17.96 -6.95 16.26
C TRP A 129 18.79 -8.01 15.54
N LEU A 130 18.20 -8.70 14.56
CA LEU A 130 18.81 -9.80 13.82
C LEU A 130 19.72 -9.33 12.68
N GLY A 131 19.85 -8.02 12.46
CA GLY A 131 20.92 -7.44 11.65
C GLY A 131 20.47 -6.86 10.32
N THR A 132 21.43 -6.73 9.41
CA THR A 132 21.38 -5.91 8.19
C THR A 132 21.90 -6.69 6.97
N HIS A 133 22.13 -8.00 7.12
CA HIS A 133 22.62 -8.87 6.06
C HIS A 133 21.44 -9.38 5.25
N CYS A 134 21.08 -8.62 4.22
CA CYS A 134 19.89 -8.81 3.43
C CYS A 134 20.21 -9.51 2.10
N GLU A 135 19.28 -10.31 1.59
CA GLU A 135 19.33 -11.00 0.30
C GLU A 135 18.15 -10.52 -0.57
N ASP A 136 18.49 -10.07 -1.78
CA ASP A 136 17.56 -9.68 -2.82
C ASP A 136 16.80 -10.87 -3.41
N VAL A 137 15.65 -10.61 -4.06
CA VAL A 137 14.87 -11.62 -4.79
C VAL A 137 15.71 -12.34 -5.88
N ASP A 138 16.76 -11.69 -6.39
CA ASP A 138 17.70 -12.28 -7.36
C ASP A 138 18.83 -13.11 -6.73
N GLY A 139 18.88 -13.17 -5.39
CA GLY A 139 19.84 -13.91 -4.60
C GLY A 139 21.13 -13.15 -4.28
N THR A 140 21.25 -11.87 -4.66
CA THR A 140 22.39 -11.06 -4.27
C THR A 140 22.30 -10.65 -2.81
N THR A 141 23.42 -10.75 -2.08
CA THR A 141 23.46 -10.38 -0.66
C THR A 141 24.22 -9.08 -0.45
N SER A 142 23.70 -8.22 0.44
CA SER A 142 24.35 -6.99 0.87
C SER A 142 24.25 -6.82 2.38
N ASP A 143 25.29 -6.24 2.97
CA ASP A 143 25.33 -5.85 4.38
C ASP A 143 25.95 -4.46 4.44
N ASP A 144 25.12 -3.46 4.13
CA ASP A 144 25.51 -2.05 4.13
C ASP A 144 25.33 -1.39 5.51
N GLY A 145 24.82 -2.15 6.49
CA GLY A 145 24.49 -1.66 7.83
C GLY A 145 23.12 -0.97 7.92
N SER A 146 22.31 -1.02 6.85
CA SER A 146 20.94 -0.52 6.81
C SER A 146 19.92 -1.64 7.06
N ASN A 147 18.68 -1.27 7.35
CA ASN A 147 17.57 -2.22 7.36
C ASN A 147 17.38 -2.82 5.96
N CYS A 148 16.71 -3.98 5.89
CA CYS A 148 16.40 -4.55 4.59
C CYS A 148 15.32 -3.71 3.90
N GLU A 149 15.39 -3.57 2.57
CA GLU A 149 14.42 -2.79 1.80
C GLU A 149 13.89 -3.59 0.62
N PHE A 150 12.56 -3.67 0.47
CA PHE A 150 11.93 -4.20 -0.75
C PHE A 150 11.02 -3.16 -1.39
N THR A 151 10.77 -3.31 -2.69
CA THR A 151 9.86 -2.45 -3.45
C THR A 151 8.81 -3.29 -4.16
N VAL A 152 7.55 -2.91 -4.00
CA VAL A 152 6.41 -3.39 -4.79
C VAL A 152 6.11 -2.35 -5.86
N ALA A 153 6.29 -2.72 -7.13
CA ALA A 153 5.97 -1.85 -8.25
C ALA A 153 4.45 -1.78 -8.49
N ALA A 154 3.99 -0.77 -9.24
CA ALA A 154 2.57 -0.59 -9.56
C ALA A 154 1.94 -1.76 -10.34
N ASP A 155 2.76 -2.58 -11.03
CA ASP A 155 2.33 -3.80 -11.71
C ASP A 155 2.30 -5.04 -10.80
N GLY A 156 2.58 -4.84 -9.51
CA GLY A 156 2.66 -5.87 -8.49
C GLY A 156 3.99 -6.64 -8.44
N THR A 157 4.97 -6.26 -9.25
CA THR A 157 6.30 -6.88 -9.22
C THR A 157 7.04 -6.53 -7.93
N VAL A 158 7.54 -7.55 -7.23
CA VAL A 158 8.37 -7.39 -6.02
C VAL A 158 9.85 -7.42 -6.40
N THR A 159 10.61 -6.44 -5.94
CA THR A 159 12.07 -6.33 -6.11
C THR A 159 12.74 -5.95 -4.79
N GLY A 160 14.06 -6.05 -4.73
CA GLY A 160 14.83 -5.76 -3.51
C GLY A 160 14.87 -6.94 -2.53
N GLN A 161 15.11 -6.62 -1.26
CA GLN A 161 15.55 -7.54 -0.24
C GLN A 161 14.36 -8.12 0.52
N THR A 162 14.04 -9.38 0.28
CA THR A 162 12.95 -10.09 0.96
C THR A 162 13.44 -11.12 1.96
N LYS A 163 14.76 -11.30 2.07
CA LYS A 163 15.36 -12.24 3.01
C LYS A 163 16.47 -11.61 3.83
N LEU A 164 16.58 -11.99 5.09
CA LEU A 164 17.62 -11.58 6.03
C LEU A 164 18.36 -12.82 6.52
N HIS A 165 19.68 -12.78 6.60
CA HIS A 165 20.49 -13.83 7.21
C HIS A 165 21.08 -13.36 8.52
N TYR A 166 20.72 -14.05 9.59
CA TYR A 166 21.37 -13.90 10.87
C TYR A 166 22.45 -14.96 11.03
N MET A 167 23.69 -14.50 10.92
CA MET A 167 24.89 -15.28 11.23
C MET A 167 25.28 -14.97 12.67
N ALA A 168 25.02 -15.87 13.61
CA ALA A 168 25.51 -15.68 14.97
C ALA A 168 27.04 -15.57 14.99
N ALA A 169 27.57 -14.61 15.76
CA ALA A 169 29.00 -14.51 15.99
C ALA A 169 29.47 -15.78 16.72
N MET A 170 30.30 -16.59 16.05
CA MET A 170 30.96 -17.76 16.62
C MET A 170 31.93 -17.39 17.75
#